data_AF-A0A075WC22-F1
#
_entry.id   AF-A0A075WC22-F1
#
_cell.length_a   1.000
_cell.length_b   1.000
_cell.length_c   1.000
_cell.angle_alpha   90.00
_cell.angle_beta   90.00
_cell.angle_gamma   90.00
#
_symmetry.space_group_name_H-M   'P 1'
#
loop_
_entity.id
_entity.type
_entity.pdbx_description
1 polymer ?
#
loop_
_entity_poly.entity_id
_entity_poly.type
_entity_poly.pdbx_seq_one_letter_code
_entity_poly.pdbx_strand_id
1 'polypeptide(L)'
;MACILSRRFHSEIVEKIISEILEDVALIENPDEIAFEVALKTGSRAIDAYFIATAKLTNSTLITNDRIMAENAKKAGIEAYYLLEEFEEVKRRLQ
;
A
#
# COMPACT_ATOMS: atom_id res chain seq x y z
N MET A 1 10.19 -3.47 -1.25
CA MET A 1 10.58 -3.20 -2.66
C MET A 1 12.02 -3.62 -2.95
N ALA A 2 13.03 -3.09 -2.24
CA ALA A 2 14.45 -3.39 -2.45
C ALA A 2 14.77 -4.89 -2.57
N CYS A 3 14.36 -5.71 -1.60
CA CYS A 3 14.62 -7.16 -1.60
C CYS A 3 14.12 -7.88 -2.87
N ILE A 4 13.00 -7.45 -3.46
CA ILE A 4 12.47 -8.06 -4.69
C ILE A 4 13.35 -7.67 -5.89
N LEU A 5 13.73 -6.40 -5.98
CA LEU A 5 14.57 -5.88 -7.07
C LEU A 5 15.99 -6.46 -7.00
N SER A 6 16.57 -6.59 -5.80
CA SER A 6 17.91 -7.15 -5.58
C SER A 6 18.04 -8.62 -5.98
N ARG A 7 16.92 -9.36 -6.15
CA ARG A 7 16.94 -10.72 -6.70
C ARG A 7 17.19 -10.76 -8.20
N ARG A 8 17.01 -9.63 -8.91
CA ARG A 8 17.04 -9.55 -10.37
C ARG A 8 18.07 -8.55 -10.89
N PHE A 9 18.49 -7.59 -10.08
CA PHE A 9 19.37 -6.50 -10.47
C PHE A 9 20.51 -6.31 -9.47
N HIS A 10 21.62 -5.75 -9.94
CA HIS A 10 22.74 -5.34 -9.09
C HIS A 10 22.33 -4.21 -8.15
N SER A 11 22.94 -4.15 -6.96
CA SER A 11 22.61 -3.20 -5.89
C SER A 11 22.60 -1.74 -6.37
N GLU A 12 23.56 -1.35 -7.20
CA GLU A 12 23.67 0.01 -7.76
C GLU A 12 22.42 0.41 -8.57
N ILE A 13 21.88 -0.52 -9.37
CA ILE A 13 20.66 -0.30 -10.14
C ILE A 13 19.45 -0.22 -9.20
N VAL A 14 19.40 -1.08 -8.18
CA VAL A 14 18.30 -1.09 -7.20
C VAL A 14 18.26 0.20 -6.40
N GLU A 15 19.40 0.69 -5.94
CA GLU A 15 19.53 1.95 -5.21
C GLU A 15 19.04 3.12 -6.05
N LYS A 16 19.46 3.19 -7.32
CA LYS A 16 19.01 4.22 -8.26
C LYS A 16 17.49 4.19 -8.48
N ILE A 17 16.91 3.02 -8.72
CA ILE A 17 15.45 2.88 -8.90
C ILE A 17 14.70 3.34 -7.64
N ILE A 18 15.20 2.96 -6.46
CA ILE A 18 14.55 3.34 -5.20
C ILE A 18 14.66 4.84 -4.97
N SER A 19 15.82 5.45 -5.20
CA SER A 19 15.99 6.90 -5.00
C SER A 19 15.06 7.69 -5.90
N GLU A 20 14.96 7.32 -7.19
CA GLU A 20 14.05 7.97 -8.13
C GLU A 20 12.58 7.85 -7.70
N ILE A 21 12.14 6.67 -7.23
CA ILE A 21 10.76 6.49 -6.74
C ILE A 21 10.50 7.32 -5.47
N LEU A 22 11.47 7.41 -4.56
CA LEU A 22 11.30 8.13 -3.30
C LEU A 22 11.18 9.65 -3.48
N GLU A 23 11.60 10.22 -4.61
CA GLU A 23 11.41 11.64 -4.93
C GLU A 23 9.91 12.02 -5.04
N ASP A 24 9.07 11.08 -5.48
CA ASP A 24 7.64 11.28 -5.70
C ASP A 24 6.76 10.69 -4.58
N VAL A 25 7.35 10.13 -3.52
CA VAL A 25 6.63 9.43 -2.44
C VAL A 25 6.73 10.20 -1.13
N ALA A 26 5.57 10.54 -0.57
CA ALA A 26 5.49 11.07 0.79
C ALA A 26 5.72 9.95 1.82
N LEU A 27 6.72 10.12 2.69
CA LEU A 27 6.92 9.26 3.85
C LEU A 27 5.97 9.69 4.97
N ILE A 28 5.12 8.77 5.42
CA ILE A 28 4.17 9.01 6.49
C ILE A 28 4.75 8.44 7.79
N GLU A 29 4.63 9.20 8.88
CA GLU A 29 5.03 8.73 10.20
C GLU A 29 4.22 7.48 10.61
N ASN A 30 4.83 6.61 11.40
CA ASN A 30 4.30 5.29 11.71
C ASN A 30 2.88 5.35 12.34
N PRO A 31 1.85 4.81 11.67
CA PRO A 31 0.48 4.84 12.16
C PRO A 31 0.19 3.66 13.11
N ASP A 32 1.03 3.43 14.12
CA ASP A 32 1.06 2.21 14.95
C ASP A 32 -0.29 1.88 15.60
N GLU A 33 -0.94 2.86 16.22
CA GLU A 33 -2.24 2.67 16.89
C GLU A 33 -3.34 2.30 15.88
N ILE A 34 -3.39 3.00 14.75
CA ILE A 34 -4.38 2.75 13.69
C ILE A 34 -4.11 1.39 13.04
N ALA A 35 -2.84 1.02 12.83
CA ALA A 35 -2.46 -0.28 12.30
C ALA A 35 -2.86 -1.41 13.25
N PHE A 36 -2.69 -1.22 14.55
CA PHE A 36 -3.16 -2.17 15.55
C PHE A 36 -4.68 -2.35 15.50
N GLU A 37 -5.46 -1.26 15.43
CA GLU A 37 -6.91 -1.32 15.28
C GLU A 37 -7.34 -2.06 14.01
N VAL A 38 -6.69 -1.76 12.88
CA VAL A 38 -6.95 -2.42 11.60
C VAL A 38 -6.67 -3.91 11.70
N ALA A 39 -5.52 -4.30 12.28
CA ALA A 39 -5.15 -5.70 12.45
C ALA A 39 -6.17 -6.45 13.34
N LEU A 40 -6.60 -5.84 14.45
CA LEU A 40 -7.66 -6.39 15.31
C LEU A 40 -8.98 -6.58 14.56
N LYS A 41 -9.38 -5.60 13.74
CA LYS A 41 -10.65 -5.63 13.02
C LYS A 41 -10.66 -6.64 11.87
N THR A 42 -9.53 -6.82 11.18
CA THR A 42 -9.46 -7.54 9.91
C THR A 42 -8.75 -8.89 10.00
N GLY A 43 -7.96 -9.12 11.06
CA GLY A 43 -7.08 -10.27 11.19
C GLY A 43 -5.89 -10.23 10.22
N SER A 44 -5.58 -9.07 9.62
CA SER A 44 -4.49 -8.94 8.66
C SER A 44 -3.11 -8.98 9.32
N ARG A 45 -2.07 -9.26 8.52
CA ARG A 45 -0.68 -9.16 8.98
C ARG A 45 -0.33 -7.70 9.26
N ALA A 46 0.71 -7.49 10.07
CA ALA A 46 1.21 -6.15 10.41
C ALA A 46 1.42 -5.29 9.16
N ILE A 47 2.14 -5.79 8.15
CA ILE A 47 2.43 -5.02 6.93
C ILE A 47 1.18 -4.55 6.19
N ASP A 48 0.16 -5.43 6.10
CA ASP A 48 -1.11 -5.07 5.44
C ASP A 48 -1.86 -4.02 6.26
N ALA A 49 -1.83 -4.17 7.58
CA ALA A 49 -2.43 -3.21 8.50
C ALA A 49 -1.78 -1.83 8.43
N TYR A 50 -0.44 -1.75 8.25
CA TYR A 50 0.24 -0.47 8.07
C TYR A 50 -0.20 0.25 6.80
N PHE A 51 -0.29 -0.43 5.65
CA PHE A 51 -0.76 0.21 4.41
C PHE A 51 -2.20 0.70 4.51
N ILE A 52 -3.07 -0.11 5.10
CA ILE A 52 -4.48 0.25 5.35
C ILE A 52 -4.55 1.42 6.34
N ALA A 53 -3.79 1.40 7.43
CA ALA A 53 -3.75 2.46 8.42
C ALA A 53 -3.25 3.78 7.84
N THR A 54 -2.21 3.74 7.00
CA THR A 54 -1.71 4.92 6.28
C THR A 54 -2.82 5.53 5.42
N ALA A 55 -3.52 4.71 4.61
CA ALA A 55 -4.62 5.20 3.78
C ALA A 55 -5.75 5.81 4.63
N LYS A 56 -6.04 5.24 5.80
CA LYS A 56 -7.03 5.80 6.74
C LYS A 56 -6.58 7.13 7.31
N LEU A 57 -5.33 7.22 7.76
CA LEU A 57 -4.73 8.43 8.36
C LEU A 57 -4.71 9.59 7.37
N THR A 58 -4.39 9.32 6.10
CA THR A 58 -4.29 10.34 5.05
C THR A 58 -5.59 10.55 4.28
N ASN A 59 -6.68 9.89 4.69
CA ASN A 59 -7.97 9.89 3.98
C ASN A 59 -7.80 9.61 2.46
N SER A 60 -6.97 8.63 2.14
CA SER A 60 -6.59 8.28 0.77
C SER A 60 -7.20 6.94 0.35
N THR A 61 -7.24 6.73 -0.96
CA THR A 61 -7.64 5.45 -1.57
C THR A 61 -6.47 4.46 -1.53
N LEU A 62 -6.72 3.20 -1.15
CA LEU A 62 -5.71 2.14 -1.21
C LEU A 62 -5.77 1.39 -2.54
N ILE A 63 -4.70 1.42 -3.32
CA ILE A 63 -4.56 0.63 -4.55
C ILE A 63 -3.51 -0.46 -4.30
N THR A 64 -3.89 -1.73 -4.51
CA THR A 64 -2.99 -2.86 -4.23
C THR A 64 -3.18 -4.01 -5.22
N ASN A 65 -2.13 -4.80 -5.43
CA ASN A 65 -2.18 -6.07 -6.17
C ASN A 65 -2.41 -7.27 -5.25
N ASP A 66 -2.71 -7.06 -3.96
CA ASP A 66 -3.12 -8.11 -3.03
C ASP A 66 -4.64 -8.02 -2.79
N ARG A 67 -5.38 -9.02 -3.27
CA ARG A 67 -6.85 -9.04 -3.15
C ARG A 67 -7.31 -9.04 -1.69
N ILE A 68 -6.64 -9.78 -0.81
CA ILE A 68 -7.01 -9.87 0.61
C ILE A 68 -6.77 -8.53 1.30
N MET A 69 -5.69 -7.83 0.96
CA MET A 69 -5.43 -6.48 1.47
C MET A 69 -6.53 -5.50 1.04
N ALA A 70 -6.94 -5.51 -0.23
CA ALA A 70 -8.02 -4.65 -0.72
C ALA A 70 -9.35 -4.92 0.00
N GLU A 71 -9.71 -6.20 0.17
CA GLU A 71 -10.91 -6.60 0.91
C GLU A 71 -10.86 -6.17 2.38
N ASN A 72 -9.71 -6.31 3.04
CA ASN A 72 -9.52 -5.89 4.43
C ASN A 72 -9.57 -4.37 4.58
N ALA A 73 -9.05 -3.62 3.61
CA ALA A 73 -9.19 -2.17 3.56
C ALA A 73 -10.66 -1.73 3.44
N LYS A 74 -11.43 -2.39 2.55
CA LYS A 74 -12.87 -2.19 2.41
C LYS A 74 -13.60 -2.48 3.74
N LYS A 75 -13.27 -3.58 4.43
CA LYS A 75 -13.79 -3.89 5.79
C LYS A 75 -13.41 -2.83 6.83
N ALA A 76 -12.22 -2.23 6.69
CA ALA A 76 -11.77 -1.13 7.55
C ALA A 76 -12.45 0.21 7.25
N GLY A 77 -13.27 0.30 6.19
CA GLY A 77 -14.01 1.50 5.80
C GLY A 77 -13.23 2.41 4.85
N ILE A 78 -12.21 1.89 4.17
CA ILE A 78 -11.36 2.63 3.25
C ILE A 78 -11.75 2.29 1.81
N GLU A 79 -11.82 3.30 0.95
CA GLU A 79 -11.95 3.10 -0.50
C GLU A 79 -10.69 2.37 -0.99
N ALA A 80 -10.86 1.19 -1.58
CA ALA A 80 -9.74 0.38 -2.02
C ALA A 80 -10.03 -0.39 -3.30
N TYR A 81 -8.97 -0.67 -4.06
CA TYR A 81 -9.06 -1.37 -5.34
C TYR A 81 -7.97 -2.44 -5.45
N TYR A 82 -8.39 -3.63 -5.87
CA TYR A 82 -7.53 -4.68 -6.36
C TYR A 82 -7.18 -4.41 -7.83
N LEU A 83 -6.02 -3.78 -8.04
CA LEU A 83 -5.65 -3.16 -9.30
C LEU A 83 -5.68 -4.13 -10.50
N LEU A 84 -5.33 -5.41 -10.30
CA LEU A 84 -5.29 -6.40 -11.38
C LEU A 84 -6.68 -6.66 -12.01
N GLU A 85 -7.77 -6.44 -11.26
CA GLU A 85 -9.14 -6.62 -11.76
C GLU A 85 -9.89 -5.30 -11.93
N GLU A 86 -9.56 -4.30 -11.09
CA GLU A 86 -10.27 -3.03 -11.01
C GLU A 86 -9.51 -1.88 -11.74
N PHE A 87 -8.57 -2.20 -12.65
CA PHE A 87 -7.72 -1.22 -13.34
C PHE A 87 -8.50 -0.09 -14.02
N GLU A 88 -9.53 -0.42 -14.80
CA GLU A 88 -10.33 0.59 -15.52
C GLU A 88 -11.13 1.49 -14.56
N GLU A 89 -11.51 0.98 -13.39
CA GLU A 89 -12.19 1.77 -12.36
C GLU A 89 -11.22 2.73 -11.68
N VAL A 90 -10.03 2.25 -11.31
CA VAL A 90 -8.95 3.10 -10.77
C VAL A 90 -8.61 4.22 -11.76
N LYS A 91 -8.51 3.90 -13.05
CA LYS A 91 -8.23 4.89 -14.09
C LYS A 91 -9.31 5.99 -14.15
N ARG A 92 -10.60 5.62 -14.09
CA ARG A 92 -11.70 6.60 -14.05
C ARG A 92 -11.68 7.44 -12.77
N ARG A 93 -11.30 6.86 -11.64
CA ARG A 93 -11.27 7.52 -10.32
C ARG A 93 -10.16 8.57 -10.17
N LEU A 94 -9.08 8.44 -10.95
CA LEU A 94 -7.90 9.30 -10.93
C LEU A 94 -7.86 10.36 -12.06
N GLN A 95 -8.84 10.33 -12.98
CA GLN A 95 -9.00 11.30 -14.07
C GLN A 95 -9.97 12.41 -13.68
#